data_AF-A0A2S4K7C9-F1
#
_entry.id   AF-A0A2S4K7C9-F1
#
_cell.length_a   1.000
_cell.length_b   1.000
_cell.length_c   1.000
_cell.angle_alpha   90.00
_cell.angle_beta   90.00
_cell.angle_gamma   90.00
#
_symmetry.space_group_name_H-M   'P 1'
#
loop_
_entity.id
_entity.type
_entity.pdbx_description
1 polymer ?
#
loop_
_entity_poly.entity_id
_entity_poly.type
_entity_poly.pdbx_seq_one_letter_code
_entity_poly.pdbx_strand_id
1 'polypeptide(L)'
;MSRFTRLQQSQRAKLLNSFQPGRKAKQLDEETVRAGVSNSLRPIALLDDCRLYEQRDLTGDFIKLREYYALLCGGTADDDSYRRLYIAIQLAALRAKEIDADLAAQFEPAMSALSRCKERRQTSGKYGFDGPGMQAVAWGINAHEEILRHSTPKQMDNCLKEILKAMNAKTEWGQQVSRDLL
;
A
#
# COMPACT_ATOMS: atom_id res chain seq x y z
N MET A 1 -34.93 -42.08 39.28
CA MET A 1 -34.12 -41.59 38.12
C MET A 1 -33.39 -40.31 38.51
N SER A 2 -32.06 -40.29 38.40
CA SER A 2 -31.17 -39.18 38.82
C SER A 2 -31.32 -37.93 37.93
N ARG A 3 -31.15 -36.72 38.50
CA ARG A 3 -31.15 -35.45 37.76
C ARG A 3 -30.12 -35.42 36.63
N PHE A 4 -29.01 -36.14 36.82
CA PHE A 4 -27.92 -36.24 35.84
C PHE A 4 -28.36 -36.99 34.57
N THR A 5 -29.20 -38.01 34.72
CA THR A 5 -29.73 -38.81 33.61
C THR A 5 -30.71 -38.00 32.75
N ARG A 6 -31.48 -37.09 33.37
CA ARG A 6 -32.37 -36.16 32.65
C ARG A 6 -31.60 -35.09 31.86
N LEU A 7 -30.51 -34.56 32.42
CA LEU A 7 -29.66 -33.58 31.74
C LEU A 7 -28.96 -34.17 30.51
N GLN A 8 -28.43 -35.40 30.61
CA GLN A 8 -27.83 -36.06 29.46
C GLN A 8 -28.85 -36.43 28.39
N GLN A 9 -30.06 -36.88 28.76
CA GLN A 9 -31.15 -37.10 27.79
C GLN A 9 -31.59 -35.80 27.12
N SER A 10 -31.65 -34.68 27.84
CA SER A 10 -31.99 -33.36 27.28
C SER A 10 -30.94 -32.88 26.27
N GLN A 11 -29.65 -32.99 26.59
CA GLN A 11 -28.57 -32.61 25.68
C GLN A 11 -28.50 -33.53 24.46
N ARG A 12 -28.70 -34.83 24.65
CA ARG A 12 -28.73 -35.80 23.55
C ARG A 12 -29.93 -35.60 22.63
N ALA A 13 -31.10 -35.25 23.19
CA ALA A 13 -32.28 -34.87 22.40
C ALA A 13 -32.09 -33.56 21.62
N LYS A 14 -31.37 -32.57 22.19
CA LYS A 14 -30.99 -31.34 21.48
C LYS A 14 -30.01 -31.62 20.33
N LEU A 15 -29.04 -32.49 20.54
CA LEU A 15 -28.09 -32.91 19.49
C LEU A 15 -28.80 -33.69 18.37
N LEU A 16 -29.71 -34.61 18.71
CA LEU A 16 -30.52 -35.34 17.73
C LEU A 16 -31.47 -34.40 16.95
N ASN A 17 -32.05 -33.37 17.59
CA ASN A 17 -32.86 -32.36 16.90
C ASN A 17 -32.04 -31.40 16.02
N SER A 18 -30.74 -31.21 16.28
CA SER A 18 -29.86 -30.44 15.39
C SER A 18 -29.49 -31.22 14.12
N PHE A 19 -29.56 -32.56 14.18
CA PHE A 19 -29.32 -33.49 13.07
C PHE A 19 -30.64 -34.04 12.51
N GLN A 20 -31.59 -33.16 12.15
CA GLN A 20 -32.73 -33.61 11.35
C GLN A 20 -32.30 -33.78 9.88
N PRO A 21 -32.32 -35.02 9.32
CA PRO A 21 -32.05 -35.24 7.90
C PRO A 21 -33.22 -34.64 7.11
N GLY A 22 -33.00 -33.48 6.48
CA GLY A 22 -34.05 -32.77 5.74
C GLY A 22 -34.02 -31.24 5.86
N ARG A 23 -33.18 -30.65 6.72
CA ARG A 23 -32.89 -29.21 6.61
C ARG A 23 -32.16 -28.97 5.30
N LYS A 24 -32.87 -28.42 4.30
CA LYS A 24 -32.26 -27.90 3.08
C LYS A 24 -31.11 -27.00 3.50
N ALA A 25 -29.87 -27.35 3.15
CA ALA A 25 -28.74 -26.46 3.31
C ALA A 25 -29.13 -25.16 2.61
N LYS A 26 -29.26 -24.07 3.37
CA LYS A 26 -29.51 -22.76 2.80
C LYS A 26 -28.33 -22.51 1.87
N GLN A 27 -28.56 -22.40 0.56
CA GLN A 27 -27.51 -22.03 -0.38
C GLN A 27 -26.90 -20.74 0.17
N LEU A 28 -25.67 -20.85 0.66
CA LEU A 28 -24.97 -19.70 1.20
C LEU A 28 -24.57 -18.86 0.01
N ASP A 29 -25.19 -17.70 -0.09
CA ASP A 29 -24.82 -16.69 -1.05
C ASP A 29 -23.33 -16.33 -0.89
N GLU A 30 -22.61 -16.24 -2.00
CA GLU A 30 -21.16 -16.09 -2.04
C GLU A 30 -20.73 -14.77 -1.38
N GLU A 31 -21.52 -13.70 -1.53
CA GLU A 31 -21.27 -12.42 -0.86
C GLU A 31 -21.38 -12.55 0.66
N THR A 32 -22.38 -13.29 1.14
CA THR A 32 -22.57 -13.55 2.57
C THR A 32 -21.41 -14.36 3.16
N VAL A 33 -20.91 -15.37 2.43
CA VAL A 33 -19.73 -16.15 2.84
C VAL A 33 -18.49 -15.28 2.87
N ARG A 34 -18.27 -14.48 1.82
CA ARG A 34 -17.12 -13.57 1.72
C ARG A 34 -17.11 -12.53 2.84
N ALA A 35 -18.27 -11.95 3.16
CA ALA A 35 -18.43 -11.02 4.27
C ALA A 35 -18.16 -11.69 5.63
N GLY A 36 -18.65 -12.93 5.81
CA GLY A 36 -18.39 -13.73 7.01
C GLY A 36 -16.90 -14.03 7.21
N VAL A 37 -16.21 -14.48 6.16
CA VAL A 37 -14.76 -14.74 6.17
C VAL A 37 -13.96 -13.44 6.37
N SER A 38 -14.34 -12.35 5.71
CA SER A 38 -13.69 -11.06 5.94
C SER A 38 -13.81 -10.63 7.40
N ASN A 39 -15.01 -10.74 7.99
CA ASN A 39 -15.23 -10.39 9.39
C ASN A 39 -14.42 -11.27 10.36
N SER A 40 -14.27 -12.56 10.08
CA SER A 40 -13.46 -13.44 10.93
C SER A 40 -11.97 -13.17 10.82
N LEU A 41 -11.50 -12.72 9.65
CA LEU A 41 -10.10 -12.36 9.42
C LEU A 41 -9.74 -10.94 9.87
N ARG A 42 -10.72 -10.06 10.13
CA ARG A 42 -10.48 -8.66 10.56
C ARG A 42 -9.47 -8.52 11.71
N PRO A 43 -9.52 -9.31 12.79
CA PRO A 43 -8.53 -9.19 13.86
C PRO A 43 -7.11 -9.52 13.39
N ILE A 44 -6.96 -10.52 12.51
CA ILE A 44 -5.65 -10.90 11.95
C ILE A 44 -5.14 -9.80 11.02
N ALA A 45 -6.00 -9.26 10.16
CA ALA A 45 -5.68 -8.13 9.29
C ALA A 45 -5.28 -6.88 10.10
N LEU A 46 -5.93 -6.62 11.23
CA LEU A 46 -5.56 -5.51 12.12
C LEU A 46 -4.17 -5.70 12.72
N LEU A 47 -3.81 -6.92 13.12
CA LEU A 47 -2.46 -7.21 13.63
C LEU A 47 -1.39 -7.00 12.54
N ASP A 48 -1.69 -7.36 11.30
CA ASP A 48 -0.80 -7.12 10.15
C ASP A 48 -0.72 -5.62 9.79
N ASP A 49 -1.81 -4.87 9.90
CA ASP A 49 -1.85 -3.41 9.69
C ASP A 49 -0.96 -2.65 10.68
N CYS A 50 -0.80 -3.17 11.90
CA CYS A 50 -0.09 -2.53 13.00
C CYS A 50 1.36 -2.97 13.19
N ARG A 51 1.80 -4.08 12.57
CA ARG A 51 3.20 -4.50 12.68
C ARG A 51 4.10 -3.58 11.86
N LEU A 52 5.37 -3.52 12.23
CA LEU A 52 6.39 -2.94 11.35
C LEU A 52 6.65 -3.89 10.18
N TYR A 53 7.08 -3.32 9.06
CA TYR A 53 7.58 -4.11 7.96
C TYR A 53 8.82 -4.91 8.38
N GLU A 54 8.87 -6.16 7.94
CA GLU A 54 10.05 -6.98 8.07
C GLU A 54 10.91 -6.86 6.81
N GLN A 55 12.19 -7.18 6.93
CA GLN A 55 13.11 -7.11 5.79
C GLN A 55 12.62 -7.94 4.59
N ARG A 56 11.97 -9.09 4.83
CA ARG A 56 11.40 -9.93 3.76
C ARG A 56 10.28 -9.25 2.99
N ASP A 57 9.54 -8.33 3.61
CA ASP A 57 8.45 -7.61 2.95
C ASP A 57 9.01 -6.56 1.99
N LEU A 58 10.15 -5.95 2.34
CA LEU A 58 10.67 -4.76 1.66
C LEU A 58 11.75 -5.05 0.62
N THR A 59 12.49 -6.15 0.78
CA THR A 59 13.70 -6.40 -0.03
C THR A 59 13.42 -6.40 -1.53
N GLY A 60 12.32 -7.04 -1.95
CA GLY A 60 11.94 -7.10 -3.37
C GLY A 60 11.60 -5.72 -3.94
N ASP A 61 10.91 -4.90 -3.17
CA ASP A 61 10.50 -3.56 -3.59
C ASP A 61 11.68 -2.60 -3.65
N PHE A 62 12.61 -2.69 -2.69
CA PHE A 62 13.85 -1.90 -2.70
C PHE A 62 14.73 -2.21 -3.92
N ILE A 63 14.90 -3.48 -4.25
CA ILE A 63 15.69 -3.89 -5.44
C ILE A 63 15.06 -3.31 -6.71
N LYS A 64 13.74 -3.46 -6.88
CA LYS A 64 13.03 -2.92 -8.05
C LYS A 64 13.13 -1.40 -8.12
N LEU A 65 13.00 -0.71 -7.00
CA LEU A 65 13.07 0.76 -6.96
C LEU A 65 14.44 1.28 -7.42
N ARG A 66 15.52 0.60 -7.01
CA ARG A 66 16.89 0.89 -7.46
C ARG A 66 17.09 0.57 -8.95
N GLU A 67 16.50 -0.52 -9.42
CA GLU A 67 16.51 -0.89 -10.84
C GLU A 67 15.81 0.19 -11.69
N TYR A 68 14.61 0.62 -11.30
CA TYR A 68 13.91 1.70 -11.99
C TYR A 68 14.76 2.97 -12.06
N TYR A 69 15.35 3.37 -10.93
CA TYR A 69 16.26 4.52 -10.90
C TYR A 69 17.44 4.37 -11.87
N ALA A 70 18.06 3.19 -11.94
CA ALA A 70 19.14 2.91 -12.88
C ALA A 70 18.68 3.00 -14.34
N LEU A 71 17.50 2.48 -14.67
CA LEU A 71 16.90 2.56 -16.01
C LEU A 71 16.56 4.02 -16.39
N LEU A 72 16.09 4.83 -15.43
CA LEU A 72 15.84 6.25 -15.64
C LEU A 72 17.15 7.01 -15.90
N CYS A 73 18.22 6.70 -15.16
CA CYS A 73 19.55 7.28 -15.39
C CYS A 73 20.13 6.85 -16.75
N GLY A 74 19.90 5.61 -17.17
CA GLY A 74 20.34 5.07 -18.46
C GLY A 74 19.46 5.50 -19.65
N GLY A 75 18.31 6.13 -19.41
CA GLY A 75 17.37 6.55 -20.44
C GLY A 75 16.63 5.42 -21.15
N THR A 76 16.65 4.21 -20.58
CA THR A 76 15.95 3.01 -21.08
C THR A 76 14.66 2.71 -20.33
N ALA A 77 14.33 3.51 -19.31
CA ALA A 77 13.08 3.38 -18.56
C ALA A 77 11.83 3.60 -19.42
N ASP A 78 10.78 2.89 -19.02
CA ASP A 78 9.40 3.09 -19.47
C ASP A 78 8.61 3.96 -18.48
N ASP A 79 7.36 4.23 -18.83
CA ASP A 79 6.48 5.03 -17.98
C ASP A 79 6.10 4.33 -16.67
N ASP A 80 6.09 2.99 -16.63
CA ASP A 80 5.83 2.25 -15.38
C ASP A 80 6.98 2.45 -14.39
N SER A 81 8.23 2.32 -14.85
CA SER A 81 9.41 2.58 -14.03
C SER A 81 9.40 3.99 -13.42
N TYR A 82 9.05 5.00 -14.22
CA TYR A 82 8.88 6.37 -13.74
C TYR A 82 7.76 6.47 -12.69
N ARG A 83 6.56 5.97 -13.00
CA ARG A 83 5.40 6.04 -12.11
C ARG A 83 5.67 5.37 -10.77
N ARG A 84 6.30 4.19 -10.78
CA ARG A 84 6.67 3.44 -9.57
C ARG A 84 7.62 4.24 -8.69
N LEU A 85 8.65 4.83 -9.28
CA LEU A 85 9.62 5.65 -8.55
C LEU A 85 8.98 6.93 -7.98
N TYR A 86 8.16 7.61 -8.78
CA TYR A 86 7.43 8.80 -8.36
C TYR A 86 6.50 8.51 -7.18
N ILE A 87 5.68 7.46 -7.26
CA ILE A 87 4.77 7.07 -6.16
C ILE A 87 5.55 6.75 -4.89
N ALA A 88 6.66 6.01 -4.98
CA ALA A 88 7.46 5.65 -3.81
C ALA A 88 7.99 6.89 -3.07
N ILE A 89 8.58 7.83 -3.81
CA ILE A 89 9.11 9.08 -3.23
C ILE A 89 7.98 9.96 -2.70
N GLN A 90 6.85 10.06 -3.41
CA GLN A 90 5.68 10.82 -2.97
C GLN A 90 5.05 10.25 -1.69
N LEU A 91 4.97 8.92 -1.57
CA LEU A 91 4.52 8.22 -0.37
C LEU A 91 5.44 8.54 0.82
N ALA A 92 6.75 8.47 0.60
CA ALA A 92 7.73 8.80 1.63
C ALA A 92 7.61 10.27 2.07
N ALA A 93 7.40 11.20 1.14
CA ALA A 93 7.21 12.62 1.46
C ALA A 93 5.93 12.86 2.30
N LEU A 94 4.83 12.18 1.98
CA LEU A 94 3.61 12.26 2.78
C LEU A 94 3.79 11.66 4.16
N ARG A 95 4.45 10.50 4.25
CA ARG A 95 4.73 9.88 5.54
C ARG A 95 5.70 10.70 6.38
N ALA A 96 6.70 11.31 5.74
CA ALA A 96 7.61 12.26 6.37
C ALA A 96 6.83 13.42 6.99
N LYS A 97 5.82 13.97 6.30
CA LYS A 97 4.99 15.07 6.82
C LYS A 97 4.23 14.70 8.10
N GLU A 98 3.85 13.45 8.26
CA GLU A 98 3.22 12.94 9.49
C GLU A 98 4.24 12.71 10.62
N ILE A 99 5.53 12.61 10.31
CA ILE A 99 6.62 12.48 11.28
C ILE A 99 7.12 13.87 11.69
N ASP A 100 7.51 14.68 10.70
CA ASP A 100 8.10 16.00 10.87
C ASP A 100 8.00 16.83 9.55
N ALA A 101 7.62 18.10 9.67
CA ALA A 101 7.41 18.97 8.51
C ALA A 101 8.72 19.34 7.79
N ASP A 102 9.82 19.50 8.51
CA ASP A 102 11.12 19.84 7.93
C ASP A 102 11.71 18.65 7.17
N LEU A 103 11.49 17.42 7.67
CA LEU A 103 11.83 16.20 6.95
C LEU A 103 11.06 16.11 5.62
N ALA A 104 9.78 16.45 5.60
CA ALA A 104 8.98 16.44 4.36
C ALA A 104 9.52 17.44 3.32
N ALA A 105 9.95 18.63 3.77
CA ALA A 105 10.51 19.65 2.89
C ALA A 105 11.80 19.18 2.17
N GLN A 106 12.56 18.25 2.77
CA GLN A 106 13.76 17.70 2.14
C GLN A 106 13.46 16.83 0.91
N PHE A 107 12.21 16.38 0.70
CA PHE A 107 11.82 15.65 -0.51
C PHE A 107 11.57 16.53 -1.74
N GLU A 108 11.39 17.84 -1.56
CA GLU A 108 11.06 18.77 -2.65
C GLU A 108 12.08 18.72 -3.82
N PRO A 109 13.41 18.69 -3.59
CA PRO A 109 14.38 18.57 -4.68
C PRO A 109 14.25 17.27 -5.48
N ALA A 110 13.91 16.16 -4.81
CA ALA A 110 13.72 14.87 -5.46
C ALA A 110 12.45 14.85 -6.34
N MET A 111 11.34 15.39 -5.81
CA MET A 111 10.09 15.53 -6.56
C MET A 111 10.25 16.46 -7.76
N SER A 112 10.88 17.61 -7.56
CA SER A 112 11.18 18.55 -8.64
C SER A 112 12.07 17.91 -9.73
N ALA A 113 13.06 17.09 -9.34
CA ALA A 113 13.90 16.37 -10.30
C ALA A 113 13.11 15.33 -11.11
N LEU A 114 12.15 14.63 -10.49
CA LEU A 114 11.26 13.71 -11.20
C LEU A 114 10.34 14.44 -12.20
N SER A 115 9.72 15.56 -11.80
CA SER A 115 8.88 16.33 -12.74
C SER A 115 9.69 16.82 -13.94
N ARG A 116 10.91 17.36 -13.73
CA ARG A 116 11.82 17.72 -14.85
C ARG A 116 12.21 16.52 -15.71
N CYS A 117 12.38 15.34 -15.10
CA CYS A 117 12.66 14.09 -15.80
C CYS A 117 11.51 13.71 -16.76
N LYS A 118 10.26 13.87 -16.31
CA LYS A 118 9.05 13.67 -17.13
C LYS A 118 8.93 14.70 -18.25
N GLU A 119 9.20 15.97 -17.98
CA GLU A 119 9.23 17.02 -19.02
C GLU A 119 10.28 16.74 -20.09
N ARG A 120 11.47 16.28 -19.68
CA ARG A 120 12.50 15.81 -20.60
C ARG A 120 12.01 14.64 -21.44
N ARG A 121 11.30 13.66 -20.85
CA ARG A 121 10.72 12.54 -21.60
C ARG A 121 9.77 13.03 -22.69
N GLN A 122 8.94 14.03 -22.42
CA GLN A 122 8.00 14.59 -23.39
C GLN A 122 8.69 15.28 -24.56
N THR A 123 9.87 15.89 -24.33
CA THR A 123 10.60 16.63 -25.36
C THR A 123 11.59 15.77 -26.14
N SER A 124 12.36 14.92 -25.47
CA SER A 124 13.43 14.11 -26.10
C SER A 124 13.05 12.65 -26.32
N GLY A 125 11.88 12.21 -25.85
CA GLY A 125 11.45 10.82 -25.92
C GLY A 125 12.20 9.87 -24.98
N LYS A 126 13.05 10.39 -24.08
CA LYS A 126 13.84 9.59 -23.13
C LYS A 126 13.78 10.18 -21.72
N TYR A 127 13.72 9.32 -20.72
CA TYR A 127 13.91 9.72 -19.33
C TYR A 127 15.39 10.04 -19.09
N GLY A 128 15.65 10.86 -18.08
CA GLY A 128 17.01 11.20 -17.67
C GLY A 128 17.01 12.35 -16.66
N PHE A 129 18.07 12.41 -15.87
CA PHE A 129 18.26 13.44 -14.85
C PHE A 129 19.42 14.37 -15.20
N ASP A 130 19.40 15.56 -14.63
CA ASP A 130 20.59 16.41 -14.50
C ASP A 130 21.46 15.90 -13.33
N GLY A 131 22.71 16.35 -13.25
CA GLY A 131 23.64 15.90 -12.20
C GLY A 131 23.09 16.08 -10.77
N PRO A 132 22.55 17.27 -10.42
CA PRO A 132 21.91 17.48 -9.12
C PRO A 132 20.66 16.62 -8.90
N GLY A 133 19.82 16.43 -9.93
CA GLY A 133 18.61 15.61 -9.85
C GLY A 133 18.91 14.14 -9.59
N MET A 134 20.01 13.60 -10.15
CA MET A 134 20.46 12.25 -9.82
C MET A 134 20.71 12.11 -8.31
N GLN A 135 21.41 13.07 -7.70
CA GLN A 135 21.73 13.04 -6.27
C GLN A 135 20.47 13.20 -5.41
N ALA A 136 19.58 14.13 -5.77
CA ALA A 136 18.34 14.37 -5.05
C ALA A 136 17.42 13.13 -5.06
N VAL A 137 17.23 12.50 -6.21
CA VAL A 137 16.39 11.30 -6.32
C VAL A 137 17.04 10.12 -5.60
N ALA A 138 18.37 9.94 -5.67
CA ALA A 138 19.06 8.90 -4.92
C ALA A 138 18.88 9.07 -3.40
N TRP A 139 18.96 10.31 -2.90
CA TRP A 139 18.63 10.63 -1.51
C TRP A 139 17.16 10.29 -1.18
N GLY A 140 16.22 10.68 -2.06
CA GLY A 140 14.79 10.40 -1.86
C GLY A 140 14.48 8.91 -1.78
N ILE A 141 15.18 8.07 -2.56
CA ILE A 141 15.07 6.61 -2.47
C ILE A 141 15.60 6.11 -1.12
N ASN A 142 16.78 6.56 -0.69
CA ASN A 142 17.33 6.18 0.62
C ASN A 142 16.38 6.56 1.77
N ALA A 143 15.83 7.78 1.71
CA ALA A 143 14.88 8.26 2.71
C ALA A 143 13.57 7.46 2.67
N HIS A 144 13.07 7.09 1.48
CA HIS A 144 11.93 6.19 1.34
C HIS A 144 12.19 4.84 2.00
N GLU A 145 13.34 4.21 1.73
CA GLU A 145 13.69 2.93 2.33
C GLU A 145 13.71 3.00 3.86
N GLU A 146 14.26 4.08 4.42
CA GLU A 146 14.36 4.26 5.87
C GLU A 146 13.01 4.54 6.53
N ILE A 147 12.19 5.40 5.91
CA ILE A 147 10.83 5.69 6.38
C ILE A 147 9.98 4.42 6.33
N LEU A 148 10.12 3.62 5.27
CA LEU A 148 9.32 2.40 5.10
C LEU A 148 9.66 1.35 6.15
N ARG A 149 10.95 1.18 6.51
CA ARG A 149 11.39 0.30 7.61
C ARG A 149 10.77 0.67 8.97
N HIS A 150 10.47 1.95 9.17
CA HIS A 150 9.93 2.48 10.42
C HIS A 150 8.44 2.82 10.36
N SER A 151 7.76 2.39 9.30
CA SER A 151 6.32 2.58 9.13
C SER A 151 5.58 1.24 9.23
N THR A 152 4.28 1.31 9.54
CA THR A 152 3.40 0.15 9.45
C THR A 152 2.72 0.09 8.07
N PRO A 153 2.25 -1.09 7.62
CA PRO A 153 1.48 -1.20 6.39
C PRO A 153 0.29 -0.24 6.35
N LYS A 154 -0.40 -0.07 7.48
CA LYS A 154 -1.54 0.84 7.56
C LYS A 154 -1.18 2.30 7.33
N GLN A 155 -0.05 2.75 7.87
CA GLN A 155 0.39 4.13 7.69
C GLN A 155 0.68 4.42 6.21
N MET A 156 1.36 3.49 5.53
CA MET A 156 1.67 3.64 4.11
C MET A 156 0.42 3.54 3.21
N ASP A 157 -0.51 2.64 3.53
CA ASP A 157 -1.81 2.54 2.85
C ASP A 157 -2.63 3.83 2.99
N ASN A 158 -2.61 4.46 4.17
CA ASN A 158 -3.25 5.76 4.37
C ASN A 158 -2.60 6.86 3.50
N CYS A 159 -1.27 6.91 3.42
CA CYS A 159 -0.58 7.84 2.53
C CYS A 159 -0.98 7.61 1.05
N LEU A 160 -1.08 6.36 0.60
CA LEU A 160 -1.52 6.02 -0.75
C LEU A 160 -2.94 6.50 -1.03
N LYS A 161 -3.85 6.30 -0.07
CA LYS A 161 -5.23 6.78 -0.17
C LYS A 161 -5.30 8.30 -0.30
N GLU A 162 -4.44 9.03 0.40
CA GLU A 162 -4.38 10.49 0.25
C GLU A 162 -3.87 10.90 -1.14
N ILE A 163 -2.90 10.20 -1.73
CA ILE A 163 -2.49 10.42 -3.14
C ILE A 163 -3.68 10.20 -4.08
N LEU A 164 -4.38 9.07 -3.96
CA LEU A 164 -5.51 8.74 -4.82
C LEU A 164 -6.66 9.75 -4.66
N LYS A 165 -6.95 10.15 -3.44
CA LYS A 165 -7.95 11.18 -3.12
C LYS A 165 -7.55 12.52 -3.71
N ALA A 166 -6.27 12.88 -3.66
CA ALA A 166 -5.75 14.09 -4.27
C ALA A 166 -5.94 14.10 -5.77
N MET A 167 -5.62 13.00 -6.47
CA MET A 167 -5.83 12.89 -7.91
C MET A 167 -7.30 13.09 -8.33
N ASN A 168 -8.23 12.62 -7.48
CA ASN A 168 -9.67 12.78 -7.72
C ASN A 168 -10.17 14.19 -7.35
N ALA A 169 -9.53 14.84 -6.38
CA ALA A 169 -9.82 16.22 -6.03
C ALA A 169 -9.20 17.14 -7.08
N LYS A 170 -10.00 17.97 -7.75
CA LYS A 170 -9.54 18.95 -8.76
C LYS A 170 -8.74 20.13 -8.16
N THR A 171 -7.93 19.86 -7.14
CA THR A 171 -7.01 20.78 -6.46
C THR A 171 -5.72 20.96 -7.27
N GLU A 172 -4.97 22.03 -7.02
CA GLU A 172 -3.68 22.27 -7.71
C GLU A 172 -2.69 21.12 -7.48
N TRP A 173 -2.55 20.65 -6.23
CA TRP A 173 -1.71 19.49 -5.92
C TRP A 173 -2.20 18.21 -6.61
N GLY A 174 -3.52 17.96 -6.62
CA GLY A 174 -4.11 16.83 -7.32
C GLY A 174 -3.85 16.84 -8.83
N GLN A 175 -3.93 18.02 -9.45
CA GLN A 175 -3.63 18.21 -10.86
C GLN A 175 -2.15 18.00 -11.16
N GLN A 176 -1.25 18.44 -10.28
CA GLN A 176 0.19 18.19 -10.41
C GLN A 176 0.49 16.69 -10.34
N VAL A 177 -0.01 16.00 -9.31
CA VAL A 177 0.18 14.55 -9.15
C VAL A 177 -0.40 13.79 -10.34
N SER A 178 -1.58 14.19 -10.83
CA SER A 178 -2.20 13.59 -12.01
C SER A 178 -1.36 13.79 -13.27
N ARG A 179 -0.80 14.98 -13.47
CA ARG A 179 0.08 15.29 -14.61
C ARG A 179 1.36 14.46 -14.59
N ASP A 180 1.97 14.30 -13.43
CA ASP A 180 3.21 13.54 -13.33
C ASP A 180 2.96 12.03 -13.46
N LEU A 181 1.82 11.54 -12.97
CA LEU A 181 1.46 10.12 -13.05
C LEU A 181 0.87 9.66 -14.37
N LEU A 182 0.25 10.52 -15.18
CA LEU A 182 -0.41 10.12 -16.43
C LEU A 182 0.56 10.13 -17.63
#